data_AF-A0A960YCN3-F1
#
_entry.id   AF-A0A960YCN3-F1
#
_cell.length_a   1.000
_cell.length_b   1.000
_cell.length_c   1.000
_cell.angle_alpha   90.00
_cell.angle_beta   90.00
_cell.angle_gamma   90.00
#
_symmetry.space_group_name_H-M   'P 1'
#
loop_
_entity.id
_entity.type
_entity.pdbx_description
1 polymer ?
#
loop_
_entity_poly.entity_id
_entity_poly.type
_entity_poly.pdbx_seq_one_letter_code
_entity_poly.pdbx_strand_id
1 'polypeptide(L)'
;MKHLSIFLLFVLFSCKDPVLEKCRAACDMFIRCTEETYKVKVPAELQDKAGRQCVDGCTRLQSQILSCYDEANNSCKGMAECIKQSDLME
;
A
#
# COMPACT_ATOMS: atom_id res chain seq x y z
N MET A 1 40.21 -20.53 -4.68
CA MET A 1 39.35 -20.09 -3.57
C MET A 1 39.42 -18.57 -3.35
N LYS A 2 39.17 -17.74 -4.37
CA LYS A 2 39.27 -16.26 -4.27
C LYS A 2 38.08 -15.50 -4.86
N HIS A 3 37.18 -16.17 -5.57
CA HIS A 3 36.02 -15.54 -6.21
C HIS A 3 34.68 -15.82 -5.50
N LEU A 4 34.66 -16.68 -4.48
CA LEU A 4 33.42 -17.07 -3.79
C LEU A 4 32.93 -16.00 -2.79
N SER A 5 33.81 -15.14 -2.28
CA SER A 5 33.47 -14.15 -1.25
C SER A 5 32.81 -12.86 -1.75
N ILE A 6 32.91 -12.54 -3.05
CA ILE A 6 32.35 -11.28 -3.59
C ILE A 6 30.86 -11.45 -3.96
N PHE A 7 30.42 -12.67 -4.25
CA PHE A 7 29.03 -12.95 -4.63
C PHE A 7 28.08 -12.95 -3.41
N LEU A 8 28.59 -13.16 -2.19
CA LEU A 8 27.79 -13.22 -0.97
C LEU A 8 27.39 -11.83 -0.42
N LEU A 9 28.08 -10.76 -0.82
CA LEU A 9 27.82 -9.39 -0.36
C LEU A 9 26.70 -8.67 -1.12
N PHE A 10 26.38 -9.12 -2.34
CA PHE A 10 25.32 -8.52 -3.16
C PHE A 10 23.90 -8.98 -2.81
N VAL A 11 23.75 -10.04 -2.00
CA VAL A 11 22.44 -10.61 -1.66
C VAL A 11 21.78 -9.90 -0.46
N LEU A 12 22.49 -8.99 0.23
CA LEU A 12 22.01 -8.37 1.46
C LEU A 12 21.31 -7.00 1.28
N PHE A 13 21.30 -6.42 0.07
CA PHE A 13 20.84 -5.02 -0.13
C PHE A 13 19.51 -4.84 -0.87
N SER A 14 18.83 -5.93 -1.26
CA SER A 14 17.58 -5.85 -2.02
C SER A 14 16.38 -6.49 -1.32
N CYS A 15 16.38 -6.53 0.02
CA CYS A 15 15.17 -6.82 0.79
C CYS A 15 14.20 -5.64 0.67
N LYS A 16 13.50 -5.57 -0.47
CA LYS A 16 12.32 -4.73 -0.63
C LYS A 16 11.26 -5.30 0.31
N ASP A 17 10.82 -4.53 1.30
CA ASP A 17 9.81 -4.97 2.24
C ASP A 17 8.51 -5.26 1.48
N PRO A 18 8.04 -6.52 1.43
CA PRO A 18 6.87 -6.90 0.64
C PRO A 18 5.58 -6.28 1.19
N VAL A 19 5.52 -5.98 2.49
CA VAL A 19 4.40 -5.27 3.10
C VAL A 19 4.38 -3.84 2.62
N LEU A 20 5.55 -3.18 2.62
CA LEU A 20 5.67 -1.79 2.17
C LEU A 20 5.23 -1.63 0.70
N GLU A 21 5.60 -2.56 -0.18
CA GLU A 21 5.15 -2.53 -1.58
C GLU A 21 3.64 -2.74 -1.72
N LYS A 22 3.07 -3.72 -1.02
CA LYS A 22 1.62 -3.94 -1.03
C LYS A 22 0.86 -2.74 -0.47
N CYS A 23 1.36 -2.13 0.60
CA CYS A 23 0.75 -0.94 1.18
C CYS A 23 0.78 0.27 0.25
N ARG A 24 1.88 0.46 -0.51
CA ARG A 24 1.92 1.50 -1.55
C ARG A 24 0.84 1.25 -2.61
N ALA A 25 0.69 0.01 -3.08
CA ALA A 25 -0.32 -0.33 -4.08
C ALA A 25 -1.76 -0.11 -3.56
N ALA A 26 -2.04 -0.49 -2.31
CA ALA A 26 -3.33 -0.24 -1.67
C ALA A 26 -3.63 1.27 -1.53
N CYS A 27 -2.62 2.07 -1.18
CA CYS A 27 -2.75 3.51 -1.03
C CYS A 27 -2.92 4.24 -2.36
N ASP A 28 -2.22 3.81 -3.42
CA ASP A 28 -2.42 4.32 -4.77
C ASP A 28 -3.84 4.02 -5.26
N MET A 29 -4.35 2.82 -4.97
CA MET A 29 -5.75 2.48 -5.24
C MET A 29 -6.70 3.41 -4.47
N PHE A 30 -6.48 3.65 -3.18
CA PHE A 30 -7.31 4.56 -2.39
C PHE A 30 -7.37 5.99 -2.96
N ILE A 31 -6.23 6.55 -3.38
CA ILE A 31 -6.17 7.87 -4.00
C ILE A 31 -6.97 7.87 -5.31
N ARG A 32 -6.75 6.89 -6.19
CA ARG A 32 -7.50 6.75 -7.44
C ARG A 32 -9.01 6.65 -7.19
N CYS A 33 -9.42 5.85 -6.22
CA CYS A 33 -10.82 5.70 -5.85
C CYS A 33 -11.45 7.00 -5.33
N THR A 34 -10.68 7.80 -4.59
CA THR A 34 -11.09 9.13 -4.14
C THR A 34 -11.29 10.07 -5.33
N GLU A 35 -10.33 10.11 -6.26
CA GLU A 35 -10.44 10.92 -7.47
C GLU A 35 -11.64 10.53 -8.33
N GLU A 36 -11.86 9.22 -8.53
CA GLU A 36 -12.98 8.69 -9.32
C GLU A 36 -14.35 8.96 -8.68
N THR A 37 -14.44 8.84 -7.35
CA THR A 37 -15.69 9.01 -6.59
C THR A 37 -16.10 10.49 -6.51
N TYR A 38 -15.15 11.36 -6.17
CA TYR A 38 -15.43 12.78 -5.97
C TYR A 38 -15.28 13.62 -7.23
N LYS A 39 -14.85 13.02 -8.35
CA LYS A 39 -14.58 13.72 -9.63
C LYS A 39 -13.60 14.88 -9.47
N VAL A 40 -12.64 14.71 -8.56
CA VAL A 40 -11.56 15.67 -8.30
C VAL A 40 -10.23 15.05 -8.66
N LYS A 41 -9.21 15.88 -8.90
CA LYS A 41 -7.83 15.42 -8.86
C LYS A 41 -7.21 15.85 -7.54
N VAL A 42 -6.56 14.91 -6.85
CA VAL A 42 -5.78 15.25 -5.66
C VAL A 42 -4.50 15.93 -6.15
N PRO A 43 -4.19 17.16 -5.73
CA PRO A 43 -2.95 17.83 -6.09
C PRO A 43 -1.73 16.98 -5.74
N ALA A 44 -0.69 16.99 -6.57
CA ALA A 44 0.50 16.15 -6.37
C ALA A 44 1.13 16.30 -4.97
N GLU A 45 1.17 17.52 -4.43
CA GLU A 45 1.63 17.78 -3.07
C GLU A 45 0.81 17.05 -1.99
N LEU A 46 -0.51 16.98 -2.19
CA LEU A 46 -1.42 16.28 -1.30
C LEU A 46 -1.37 14.77 -1.51
N GLN A 47 -1.14 14.29 -2.74
CA GLN A 47 -0.92 12.86 -3.01
C GLN A 47 0.31 12.34 -2.26
N ASP A 48 1.38 13.13 -2.23
CA ASP A 48 2.62 12.77 -1.54
C ASP A 48 2.42 12.66 -0.02
N LYS A 49 1.73 13.63 0.57
CA LYS A 49 1.40 13.63 2.00
C LYS A 49 0.39 12.55 2.36
N ALA A 50 -0.71 12.46 1.62
CA ALA A 50 -1.77 11.47 1.84
C ALA A 50 -1.26 10.05 1.60
N GLY A 51 -0.43 9.85 0.58
CA GLY A 51 0.24 8.59 0.28
C GLY A 51 1.13 8.14 1.44
N ARG A 52 1.96 9.03 1.99
CA ARG A 52 2.78 8.71 3.18
C ARG A 52 1.93 8.34 4.39
N GLN A 53 0.89 9.12 4.69
CA GLN A 53 -0.01 8.85 5.82
C GLN A 53 -0.78 7.54 5.64
N CYS A 54 -1.23 7.26 4.42
CA CYS A 54 -1.89 6.00 4.09
C CYS A 54 -0.94 4.81 4.25
N VAL A 55 0.31 4.92 3.75
CA VAL A 55 1.29 3.83 3.86
C VAL A 55 1.65 3.56 5.32
N ASP A 56 1.79 4.60 6.15
CA ASP A 56 2.02 4.45 7.59
C ASP A 56 0.84 3.74 8.28
N GLY A 57 -0.39 4.18 8.01
CA GLY A 57 -1.61 3.52 8.51
C GLY A 57 -1.73 2.07 8.03
N CYS A 58 -1.46 1.82 6.75
CA CYS A 58 -1.45 0.49 6.17
C CYS A 58 -0.41 -0.42 6.82
N THR A 59 0.81 0.07 7.07
CA THR A 59 1.86 -0.72 7.71
C THR A 59 1.47 -1.10 9.15
N ARG A 60 0.84 -0.17 9.89
CA ARG A 60 0.36 -0.42 11.25
C ARG A 60 -0.80 -1.41 11.32
N LEU A 61 -1.68 -1.40 10.31
CA LEU A 61 -2.92 -2.17 10.25
C LEU A 61 -2.90 -3.17 9.08
N GLN A 62 -1.70 -3.68 8.76
CA GLN A 62 -1.42 -4.41 7.53
C GLN A 62 -2.29 -5.65 7.33
N SER A 63 -2.65 -6.36 8.39
CA SER A 63 -3.46 -7.57 8.29
C SER A 63 -4.86 -7.29 7.76
N GLN A 64 -5.46 -6.18 8.18
CA GLN A 64 -6.83 -5.80 7.82
C GLN A 64 -6.84 -5.12 6.45
N ILE A 65 -5.97 -4.12 6.26
CA ILE A 65 -5.93 -3.33 5.03
C ILE A 65 -5.50 -4.18 3.84
N LEU A 66 -4.51 -5.05 4.00
CA LEU A 66 -4.05 -5.89 2.89
C LEU A 66 -5.02 -7.04 2.58
N SER A 67 -5.77 -7.57 3.57
CA SER A 67 -6.86 -8.52 3.28
C SER A 67 -7.93 -7.84 2.43
N CYS A 68 -8.38 -6.65 2.83
CA CYS A 68 -9.35 -5.88 2.05
C CYS A 68 -8.84 -5.51 0.65
N TYR A 69 -7.56 -5.18 0.51
CA TYR A 69 -6.96 -4.91 -0.79
C TYR A 69 -6.96 -6.15 -1.69
N ASP A 70 -6.57 -7.30 -1.16
CA ASP A 70 -6.54 -8.57 -1.90
C ASP A 70 -7.98 -9.02 -2.28
N GLU A 71 -8.97 -8.82 -1.40
CA GLU A 71 -10.39 -9.12 -1.66
C GLU A 71 -11.07 -8.15 -2.64
N ALA A 72 -10.67 -6.88 -2.62
CA ALA A 72 -11.28 -5.85 -3.45
C ALA A 72 -11.07 -6.07 -4.95
N ASN A 73 -10.05 -6.83 -5.37
CA ASN A 73 -9.74 -7.11 -6.77
C ASN A 73 -9.78 -5.85 -7.67
N ASN A 74 -9.10 -4.78 -7.24
CA ASN A 74 -9.08 -3.45 -7.88
C ASN A 74 -10.43 -2.70 -7.91
N SER A 75 -11.45 -3.11 -7.14
CA SER A 75 -12.73 -2.41 -7.00
C SER A 75 -12.70 -1.36 -5.88
N CYS A 76 -12.92 -0.09 -6.22
CA CYS A 76 -13.04 0.98 -5.24
C CYS A 76 -14.19 0.77 -4.25
N LYS A 77 -15.33 0.29 -4.76
CA LYS A 77 -16.48 -0.04 -3.94
C LYS A 77 -16.18 -1.22 -3.02
N GLY A 78 -15.55 -2.27 -3.56
CA GLY A 78 -15.19 -3.46 -2.78
C GLY A 78 -14.21 -3.15 -1.66
N MET A 79 -13.20 -2.32 -1.93
CA MET A 79 -12.24 -1.88 -0.92
C MET A 79 -12.91 -1.05 0.19
N ALA A 80 -13.76 -0.09 -0.19
CA ALA A 80 -14.50 0.72 0.78
C ALA A 80 -15.49 -0.11 1.62
N GLU A 81 -16.19 -1.06 1.00
CA GLU A 81 -17.12 -1.96 1.70
C GLU A 81 -16.40 -2.90 2.66
N CYS A 82 -15.22 -3.41 2.29
CA CYS A 82 -14.42 -4.24 3.18
C CYS A 82 -13.86 -3.45 4.37
N ILE A 83 -13.26 -2.28 4.14
CA ILE A 83 -12.73 -1.43 5.22
C ILE A 83 -13.86 -1.03 6.19
N LYS A 84 -15.05 -0.70 5.67
CA LYS A 84 -16.21 -0.37 6.50
C LYS A 84 -16.71 -1.56 7.34
N GLN A 85 -16.57 -2.78 6.83
CA GLN A 85 -16.94 -4.00 7.56
C GLN A 85 -15.86 -4.44 8.55
N SER A 86 -14.63 -3.96 8.39
CA SER A 86 -13.55 -4.17 9.35
C SER A 86 -13.66 -3.20 10.52
N ASP A 87 -13.12 -3.59 11.69
CA ASP A 87 -13.04 -2.76 12.89
C ASP A 87 -12.05 -1.58 12.78
N LEU A 88 -11.66 -1.18 11.55
CA LEU A 88 -10.75 -0.07 11.27
C LEU A 88 -11.39 1.31 11.48
N MET A 89 -12.72 1.40 11.50
CA MET A 89 -13.50 2.64 11.59
C MET A 89 -14.16 2.85 12.97
N GLU A 90 -13.66 2.22 14.02
CA GLU A 90 -14.07 2.48 15.42
C GLU A 90 -13.14 3.45 16.16
#